data_AF-A0AB33WU26-F1
#
_entry.id   AF-A0AB33WU26-F1
#
_cell.length_a   1.000
_cell.length_b   1.000
_cell.length_c   1.000
_cell.angle_alpha   90.00
_cell.angle_beta   90.00
_cell.angle_gamma   90.00
#
_symmetry.space_group_name_H-M   'P 1'
#
loop_
_entity.id
_entity.type
_entity.pdbx_description
1 polymer ?
#
loop_
_entity_poly.entity_id
_entity_poly.type
_entity_poly.pdbx_seq_one_letter_code
_entity_poly.pdbx_strand_id
1 'polypeptide(L)' 'MKILIKELAKSKGSQWQVQLDQHAVTFRSEAEARAFANTLETRLHAPHRFPESQQRAAG' A
#
# COMPACT_ATOMS: atom_id res chain seq x y z
N MET A 1 -7.24 -4.52 -6.87
CA MET A 1 -6.87 -3.21 -6.31
C MET A 1 -5.92 -2.54 -7.27
N LYS A 2 -6.14 -1.26 -7.58
CA LYS A 2 -5.30 -0.50 -8.52
C LYS A 2 -4.45 0.50 -7.75
N ILE A 3 -3.14 0.36 -7.85
CA ILE A 3 -2.17 1.28 -7.25
C ILE A 3 -1.66 2.21 -8.34
N LEU A 4 -1.69 3.51 -8.08
CA LEU A 4 -1.23 4.55 -9.00
C LEU A 4 -0.27 5.47 -8.28
N ILE A 5 0.90 5.73 -8.89
CA ILE A 5 1.83 6.74 -8.40
C ILE A 5 1.68 7.98 -9.30
N LYS A 6 1.48 9.15 -8.70
CA LYS A 6 1.33 10.43 -9.39
C LYS A 6 2.28 11.46 -8.80
N GLU A 7 2.98 12.19 -9.64
CA GLU A 7 3.70 13.38 -9.22
C GLU A 7 2.73 14.56 -9.07
N LEU A 8 2.80 15.23 -7.93
CA LEU A 8 2.13 16.49 -7.64
C LEU A 8 3.19 17.59 -7.62
N ALA A 9 3.32 18.28 -8.75
CA ALA A 9 4.09 19.51 -8.80
C ALA A 9 3.37 20.59 -7.97
N LYS A 10 3.77 20.77 -6.71
CA LYS A 10 3.42 21.98 -5.95
C LYS A 10 4.58 22.96 -6.02
N SER A 11 4.25 24.25 -6.11
CA SER A 11 5.14 25.38 -6.36
C SER A 11 6.36 25.54 -5.41
N LYS A 12 6.54 24.66 -4.42
CA LYS A 12 7.69 24.65 -3.49
C LYS A 12 8.31 23.26 -3.25
N GLY A 13 7.98 22.25 -4.05
CA GLY A 13 8.61 20.92 -3.99
C GLY A 13 7.81 19.85 -4.72
N SER A 14 8.51 18.90 -5.34
CA SER A 14 7.90 17.71 -5.95
C SER A 14 7.29 16.84 -4.86
N GLN A 15 5.96 16.87 -4.73
CA GLN A 15 5.25 15.93 -3.89
C GLN A 15 4.87 14.72 -4.74
N TRP A 16 4.76 13.56 -4.10
CA TRP A 16 4.38 12.32 -4.75
C TRP A 16 3.14 11.76 -4.08
N GLN A 17 2.24 11.13 -4.82
CA GLN A 17 1.04 10.54 -4.26
C GLN A 17 0.86 9.12 -4.75
N VAL A 18 0.63 8.21 -3.80
CA VAL A 18 0.22 6.84 -4.07
C VAL A 18 -1.28 6.75 -3.84
N GLN A 19 -2.03 6.45 -4.89
CA GLN A 19 -3.48 6.27 -4.84
C GLN A 19 -3.79 4.77 -4.91
N LEU A 20 -4.54 4.29 -3.92
CA LEU A 20 -5.07 2.93 -3.82
C LEU A 20 -6.60 3.04 -3.82
N ASP A 21 -7.21 2.76 -4.96
CA ASP A 21 -8.66 2.93 -5.15
C ASP A 21 -9.13 4.34 -4.73
N GLN A 22 -9.80 4.46 -3.57
CA GLN A 22 -10.30 5.72 -3.01
C GLN A 22 -9.36 6.38 -1.98
N HIS A 23 -8.28 5.71 -1.61
CA HIS A 23 -7.29 6.22 -0.66
C HIS A 23 -6.13 6.87 -1.39
N ALA A 24 -5.69 8.04 -0.92
CA ALA A 24 -4.54 8.74 -1.48
C ALA A 24 -3.57 9.13 -0.35
N VAL A 25 -2.32 8.71 -0.48
CA VAL A 25 -1.25 8.99 0.50
C VAL A 25 -0.18 9.83 -0.18
N THR A 26 0.19 10.96 0.43
CA THR A 26 1.21 11.88 -0.10
C THR A 26 2.56 11.70 0.55
N PHE A 27 3.61 11.76 -0.26
CA PHE A 27 5.02 11.61 0.07
C PHE A 27 5.81 12.82 -0.40
N ARG A 28 7.00 12.99 0.18
CA ARG A 28 7.91 14.10 -0.09
C ARG A 28 8.91 13.77 -1.20
N SER A 29 9.03 12.48 -1.53
CA SER A 29 10.06 11.92 -2.39
C SER A 29 9.47 10.77 -3.23
N GLU A 30 9.95 10.62 -4.47
CA GLU A 30 9.52 9.50 -5.34
C GLU A 30 9.88 8.16 -4.70
N ALA A 31 11.10 8.04 -4.17
CA ALA A 31 11.63 6.81 -3.59
C ALA A 31 10.74 6.27 -2.46
N GLU A 32 10.25 7.15 -1.57
CA GLU A 32 9.33 6.77 -0.49
C GLU A 32 7.97 6.32 -1.04
N ALA A 33 7.41 7.04 -2.02
CA ALA A 33 6.15 6.66 -2.67
C ALA A 33 6.25 5.27 -3.33
N ARG A 34 7.38 5.01 -4.01
CA ARG A 34 7.66 3.75 -4.69
C ARG A 34 7.85 2.59 -3.73
N ALA A 35 8.60 2.80 -2.64
CA ALA A 35 8.79 1.80 -1.57
C ALA A 35 7.46 1.44 -0.88
N PHE A 36 6.61 2.44 -0.64
CA PHE A 36 5.28 2.23 -0.08
C PHE A 36 4.38 1.43 -1.03
N ALA A 37 4.34 1.80 -2.32
CA ALA A 37 3.56 1.09 -3.34
C ALA A 37 4.00 -0.39 -3.46
N ASN A 38 5.30 -0.66 -3.48
CA ASN A 38 5.83 -2.01 -3.57
C ASN A 38 5.48 -2.86 -2.33
N THR A 39 5.55 -2.26 -1.13
CA THR A 39 5.11 -2.91 0.11
C THR A 39 3.63 -3.26 0.05
N LEU A 40 2.82 -2.36 -0.49
CA LEU A 40 1.37 -2.54 -0.62
C LEU A 40 1.02 -3.63 -1.63
N GLU A 41 1.67 -3.64 -2.80
CA GLU A 41 1.54 -4.71 -3.80
C GLU A 41 1.93 -6.06 -3.20
N THR A 42 3.09 -6.12 -2.54
CA THR A 42 3.57 -7.35 -1.88
C THR A 42 2.56 -7.88 -0.87
N ARG A 43 1.94 -6.99 -0.08
CA ARG A 43 0.91 -7.38 0.89
C ARG A 43 -0.35 -7.89 0.20
N LEU A 44 -0.81 -7.23 -0.87
CA LEU A 44 -1.99 -7.63 -1.61
C LEU A 44 -1.81 -8.99 -2.30
N HIS A 45 -0.61 -9.26 -2.80
CA HIS A 45 -0.26 -10.52 -3.47
C HIS A 45 0.21 -11.60 -2.50
N ALA A 46 0.43 -11.27 -1.23
CA ALA A 46 0.90 -12.25 -0.26
C ALA A 46 -0.14 -13.38 -0.12
N PRO A 47 0.29 -14.64 -0.12
CA PRO A 47 -0.58 -15.74 0.27
C PRO A 47 -0.92 -15.56 1.75
N HIS A 48 -2.05 -14.92 2.04
CA HIS A 48 -2.59 -14.83 3.38
C HIS A 48 -3.09 -16.21 3.79
N ARG A 49 -2.20 -17.01 4.39
CA ARG A 49 -2.59 -18.25 5.04
C ARG A 49 -3.58 -17.88 6.14
N PHE A 50 -4.84 -18.27 5.98
CA PHE A 50 -5.76 -18.26 7.11
C PHE A 50 -5.17 -19.18 8.18
N PRO A 51 -5.09 -18.74 9.45
CA PRO A 51 -4.72 -19.65 10.52
C PRO A 51 -5.71 -20.81 10.48
N GLU A 52 -5.19 -22.02 10.34
CA GLU A 52 -5.96 -23.25 10.46
C GLU A 52 -6.67 -23.15 11.80
N SER A 53 -8.00 -23.09 11.77
CA SER A 53 -8.80 -23.03 12.98
C SER A 53 -8.53 -24.34 13.73
N GLN A 54 -7.59 -24.31 14.68
CA GLN A 54 -7.48 -25.35 15.69
C GLN A 54 -8.85 -25.38 16.36
N GLN A 55 -9.65 -26.39 16.00
CA GLN A 55 -10.88 -26.74 16.66
C GLN A 55 -10.55 -26.81 18.15
N ARG A 56 -10.87 -25.75 18.89
CA ARG A 56 -10.95 -25.86 20.35
C ARG A 56 -12.11 -26.80 20.58
N ALA A 57 -11.77 -28.05 20.89
CA ALA A 57 -12.70 -28.99 21.49
C ALA A 57 -13.25 -28.29 22.74
N ALA A 58 -14.47 -27.75 22.64
CA ALA A 58 -15.25 -27.42 23.81
C ALA A 58 -15.63 -28.77 24.42
N GLY A 59 -15.01 -29.05 25.58
CA GLY A 59 -15.39 -30.17 26.44
C GLY A 59 -16.68 -29.91 27.18
#